data_AF-A0A7R8XEC9-F1
#
_entry.id   AF-A0A7R8XEC9-F1
#
_cell.length_a   1.000
_cell.length_b   1.000
_cell.length_c   1.000
_cell.angle_alpha   90.00
_cell.angle_beta   90.00
_cell.angle_gamma   90.00
#
_symmetry.space_group_name_H-M   'P 1'
#
loop_
_entity.id
_entity.type
_entity.pdbx_description
1 polymer ?
#
loop_
_entity_poly.entity_id
_entity_poly.type
_entity_poly.pdbx_seq_one_letter_code
_entity_poly.pdbx_strand_id
1 'polypeptide(L)'
;MCRGLCSWCFRVCADGGHSESSKEESKRKKENRERKTEEEEIRQKEDDEERRKKGEEEESMKEEKRRKKKEEYNIMREEKEREEERRREAKRRKAEEKRKKKETSEKDKGEEGKREREEAEEKDEKVQRKGGEQEEETGEAEGKEKGMRKNDGLKDDSDERVEEGDRGPRPTRPRPYWIDHHDDEMEPYATNRKQMYARTGFNLQIHPDGSVRGTREPYSPFAVLDFTAVAVGEVQMKGAATNLYVAMNRSGLLYGESDPTEEGTIWIERGHGLYMTYLSKKYAHRGWYMAIKKSGKAKKGSMTWWRQKAIQFLHRPSREH
;
A
#
# COMPACT_ATOMS: atom_id res chain seq x y z
N MET A 1 33.96 -113.25 23.22
CA MET A 1 33.34 -114.12 22.19
C MET A 1 31.87 -113.72 22.14
N CYS A 2 31.21 -113.29 21.06
CA CYS A 2 31.42 -113.41 19.63
C CYS A 2 30.91 -112.16 18.89
N ARG A 3 31.45 -111.95 17.70
CA ARG A 3 31.09 -110.95 16.69
C ARG A 3 29.83 -111.37 15.92
N GLY A 4 29.18 -110.43 15.24
CA GLY A 4 28.28 -110.72 14.11
C GLY A 4 27.58 -109.49 13.54
N LEU A 5 28.08 -108.96 12.42
CA LEU A 5 27.41 -107.97 11.57
C LEU A 5 26.20 -108.60 10.85
N CYS A 6 25.15 -107.83 10.57
CA CYS A 6 24.60 -107.78 9.21
C CYS A 6 23.78 -106.50 8.94
N SER A 7 23.88 -106.06 7.69
CA SER A 7 23.45 -104.83 7.05
C SER A 7 21.95 -104.79 6.70
N TRP A 8 21.41 -103.58 6.51
CA TRP A 8 20.26 -103.12 5.69
C TRP A 8 19.49 -104.19 4.87
N CYS A 9 18.15 -104.18 4.70
CA CYS A 9 17.27 -103.06 4.34
C CYS A 9 15.77 -103.51 4.27
N PHE A 10 14.86 -102.53 4.23
CA PHE A 10 13.42 -102.55 3.80
C PHE A 10 12.37 -103.17 4.77
N ARG A 11 11.15 -102.63 4.98
CA ARG A 11 10.48 -101.37 4.60
C ARG A 11 9.10 -101.35 5.32
N VAL A 12 8.78 -100.22 5.95
CA VAL A 12 7.47 -99.55 6.08
C VAL A 12 6.23 -100.38 6.44
N CYS A 13 5.67 -100.09 7.63
CA CYS A 13 4.24 -99.81 7.82
C CYS A 13 4.10 -98.85 9.02
N ALA A 14 4.30 -97.56 8.78
CA ALA A 14 3.98 -96.49 9.72
C ALA A 14 3.51 -95.24 8.96
N ASP A 15 2.63 -95.42 7.98
CA ASP A 15 1.96 -94.32 7.28
C ASP A 15 0.49 -94.32 7.69
N GLY A 16 0.12 -93.36 8.54
CA GLY A 16 -1.27 -93.15 8.91
C GLY A 16 -1.53 -91.87 9.71
N GLY A 17 -0.57 -91.40 10.52
CA GLY A 17 -0.79 -90.27 11.44
C GLY A 17 -0.24 -88.91 11.03
N HIS A 18 0.66 -88.82 10.05
CA HIS A 18 1.38 -87.57 9.74
C HIS A 18 0.77 -86.72 8.61
N SER A 19 -0.20 -87.25 7.85
CA SER A 19 -0.71 -86.56 6.66
C SER A 19 -1.93 -85.66 6.92
N GLU A 20 -2.73 -85.92 7.95
CA GLU A 20 -3.88 -85.09 8.32
C GLU A 20 -3.46 -83.85 9.13
N SER A 21 -2.54 -84.00 10.09
CA SER A 21 -2.02 -82.88 10.89
C SER A 21 -1.34 -81.80 10.04
N SER A 22 -0.60 -82.18 8.99
CA SER A 22 0.07 -81.25 8.08
C SER A 22 -0.89 -80.49 7.15
N LYS A 23 -1.98 -81.16 6.73
CA LYS A 23 -3.05 -80.54 5.93
C LYS A 23 -3.87 -79.55 6.76
N GLU A 24 -4.16 -79.89 8.01
CA GLU A 24 -4.91 -79.00 8.91
C GLU A 24 -4.10 -77.77 9.31
N GLU A 25 -2.79 -77.92 9.55
CA GLU A 25 -1.87 -76.80 9.79
C GLU A 25 -1.76 -75.87 8.58
N SER A 26 -1.69 -76.43 7.36
CA SER A 26 -1.70 -75.63 6.13
C SER A 26 -3.01 -74.88 5.93
N LYS A 27 -4.15 -75.49 6.28
CA LYS A 27 -5.47 -74.85 6.22
C LYS A 27 -5.55 -73.68 7.20
N ARG A 28 -5.11 -73.86 8.45
CA ARG A 28 -5.05 -72.79 9.46
C ARG A 28 -4.10 -71.65 9.06
N LYS A 29 -2.95 -71.96 8.46
CA LYS A 29 -2.03 -70.94 7.93
C LYS A 29 -2.65 -70.13 6.79
N LYS A 30 -3.41 -70.77 5.91
CA LYS A 30 -4.14 -70.10 4.82
C LYS A 30 -5.23 -69.18 5.37
N GLU A 31 -6.08 -69.67 6.28
CA GLU A 31 -7.15 -68.89 6.92
C GLU A 31 -6.59 -67.70 7.74
N ASN A 32 -5.46 -67.88 8.44
CA ASN A 32 -4.80 -66.77 9.13
C ASN A 32 -4.20 -65.74 8.18
N ARG A 33 -3.72 -66.17 7.00
CA ARG A 33 -3.19 -65.25 5.99
C ARG A 33 -4.32 -64.44 5.35
N GLU A 34 -5.43 -65.08 5.02
CA GLU A 34 -6.64 -64.45 4.48
C GLU A 34 -7.22 -63.42 5.45
N ARG A 35 -7.30 -63.77 6.75
CA ARG A 35 -7.75 -62.84 7.80
C ARG A 35 -6.83 -61.64 7.96
N LYS A 36 -5.51 -61.84 7.90
CA LYS A 36 -4.54 -60.73 7.94
C LYS A 36 -4.69 -59.80 6.74
N THR A 37 -4.93 -60.34 5.55
CA THR A 37 -5.19 -59.52 4.36
C THR A 37 -6.51 -58.75 4.47
N GLU A 38 -7.58 -59.36 5.00
CA GLU A 38 -8.85 -58.66 5.23
C GLU A 38 -8.70 -57.53 6.27
N GLU A 39 -7.98 -57.77 7.37
CA GLU A 39 -7.68 -56.74 8.38
C GLU A 39 -6.86 -55.58 7.81
N GLU A 40 -5.89 -55.86 6.93
CA GLU A 40 -5.11 -54.84 6.22
C GLU A 40 -5.98 -54.03 5.23
N GLU A 41 -6.88 -54.68 4.50
CA GLU A 41 -7.81 -53.99 3.59
C GLU A 41 -8.81 -53.09 4.32
N ILE A 42 -9.30 -53.50 5.49
CA ILE A 42 -10.18 -52.69 6.33
C ILE A 42 -9.44 -51.44 6.81
N ARG A 43 -8.21 -51.61 7.33
CA ARG A 43 -7.38 -50.48 7.79
C ARG A 43 -7.08 -49.50 6.66
N GLN A 44 -6.79 -50.00 5.47
CA GLN A 44 -6.56 -49.16 4.29
C GLN A 44 -7.80 -48.33 3.92
N LYS A 45 -9.00 -48.93 3.98
CA LYS A 45 -10.25 -48.22 3.72
C LYS A 45 -10.56 -47.16 4.77
N GLU A 46 -10.28 -47.43 6.05
CA GLU A 46 -10.43 -46.46 7.14
C GLU A 46 -9.49 -45.26 6.97
N ASP A 47 -8.21 -45.50 6.65
CA ASP A 47 -7.20 -44.46 6.40
C ASP A 47 -7.58 -43.59 5.19
N ASP A 48 -8.11 -44.20 4.13
CA ASP A 48 -8.53 -43.48 2.92
C ASP A 48 -9.82 -42.67 3.15
N GLU A 49 -10.76 -43.18 3.95
CA GLU A 49 -11.94 -42.44 4.37
C GLU A 49 -11.58 -41.24 5.27
N GLU A 50 -10.63 -41.41 6.19
CA GLU A 50 -10.14 -40.33 7.05
C GLU A 50 -9.45 -39.23 6.23
N ARG A 51 -8.61 -39.61 5.26
CA ARG A 51 -8.00 -38.66 4.31
C ARG A 51 -9.05 -37.90 3.52
N ARG A 52 -10.10 -38.58 3.08
CA ARG A 52 -11.21 -37.95 2.34
C ARG A 52 -11.93 -36.89 3.19
N LYS A 53 -12.25 -37.23 4.45
CA LYS A 53 -12.89 -36.30 5.41
C LYS A 53 -12.00 -35.08 5.70
N LYS A 54 -10.71 -35.29 5.94
CA LYS A 54 -9.73 -34.20 6.12
C LYS A 54 -9.66 -33.27 4.89
N GLY A 55 -9.72 -33.84 3.69
CA GLY A 55 -9.75 -33.07 2.45
C GLY A 55 -11.00 -32.19 2.33
N GLU A 56 -12.18 -32.75 2.63
CA GLU A 56 -13.46 -32.01 2.63
C GLU A 56 -13.48 -30.87 3.67
N GLU A 57 -12.97 -31.12 4.88
CA GLU A 57 -12.85 -30.09 5.92
C GLU A 57 -11.89 -28.96 5.53
N GLU A 58 -10.75 -29.31 4.91
CA GLU A 58 -9.78 -28.32 4.45
C GLU A 58 -10.35 -27.46 3.30
N GLU A 59 -11.10 -28.07 2.39
CA GLU A 59 -11.79 -27.38 1.30
C GLU A 59 -12.89 -26.45 1.83
N SER A 60 -13.71 -26.93 2.77
CA SER A 60 -14.72 -26.14 3.47
C SER A 60 -14.10 -24.92 4.16
N MET A 61 -12.98 -25.10 4.86
CA MET A 61 -12.26 -24.02 5.52
C MET A 61 -11.69 -23.01 4.52
N LYS A 62 -11.20 -23.47 3.36
CA LYS A 62 -10.72 -22.60 2.27
C LYS A 62 -11.86 -21.79 1.67
N GLU A 63 -13.03 -22.39 1.50
CA GLU A 63 -14.23 -21.70 0.98
C GLU A 63 -14.74 -20.64 1.97
N GLU A 64 -14.79 -20.95 3.27
CA GLU A 64 -15.18 -19.99 4.29
C GLU A 64 -14.22 -18.79 4.34
N LYS A 65 -12.90 -19.04 4.26
CA LYS A 65 -11.88 -17.98 4.16
C LYS A 65 -12.08 -17.12 2.92
N ARG A 66 -12.41 -17.72 1.77
CA ARG A 66 -12.73 -16.98 0.53
C ARG A 66 -13.99 -16.12 0.72
N ARG A 67 -15.02 -16.64 1.38
CA ARG A 67 -16.26 -15.92 1.68
C ARG A 67 -16.00 -14.71 2.57
N LYS A 68 -15.32 -14.89 3.69
CA LYS A 68 -14.94 -13.80 4.62
C LYS A 68 -14.12 -12.72 3.92
N LYS A 69 -13.14 -13.11 3.10
CA LYS A 69 -12.32 -12.17 2.31
C LYS A 69 -13.15 -11.37 1.30
N LYS A 70 -14.14 -12.01 0.66
CA LYS A 70 -15.05 -11.35 -0.28
C LYS A 70 -15.98 -10.36 0.45
N GLU A 71 -16.46 -10.73 1.62
CA GLU A 71 -17.29 -9.86 2.47
C GLU A 71 -16.50 -8.64 2.97
N GLU A 72 -15.27 -8.83 3.45
CA GLU A 72 -14.36 -7.75 3.85
C GLU A 72 -14.09 -6.78 2.67
N TYR A 73 -13.88 -7.32 1.47
CA TYR A 73 -13.70 -6.51 0.26
C TYR A 73 -14.95 -5.69 -0.08
N ASN A 74 -16.15 -6.25 0.06
CA ASN A 74 -17.39 -5.55 -0.20
C ASN A 74 -17.60 -4.41 0.81
N ILE A 75 -17.36 -4.66 2.11
CA ILE A 75 -17.44 -3.63 3.15
C ILE A 75 -16.47 -2.48 2.85
N MET A 76 -15.21 -2.80 2.54
CA MET A 76 -14.19 -1.79 2.19
C MET A 76 -14.60 -0.98 0.95
N ARG A 77 -15.18 -1.63 -0.05
CA ARG A 77 -15.67 -0.97 -1.26
C ARG A 77 -16.79 0.01 -0.95
N GLU A 78 -17.80 -0.41 -0.19
CA GLU A 78 -18.93 0.45 0.21
C GLU A 78 -18.47 1.64 1.05
N GLU A 79 -17.55 1.43 1.99
CA GLU A 79 -17.02 2.51 2.83
C GLU A 79 -16.28 3.56 1.98
N LYS A 80 -15.52 3.11 0.98
CA LYS A 80 -14.84 3.99 0.04
C LYS A 80 -15.83 4.79 -0.83
N GLU A 81 -16.91 4.16 -1.30
CA GLU A 81 -17.97 4.84 -2.06
C GLU A 81 -18.65 5.91 -1.19
N ARG A 82 -18.95 5.61 0.09
CA ARG A 82 -19.49 6.57 1.07
C ARG A 82 -18.52 7.72 1.37
N GLU A 83 -17.22 7.45 1.44
CA GLU A 83 -16.21 8.50 1.65
C GLU A 83 -16.10 9.42 0.42
N GLU A 84 -16.12 8.86 -0.78
CA GLU A 84 -16.12 9.64 -2.03
C GLU A 84 -17.37 10.52 -2.14
N GLU A 85 -18.53 10.02 -1.74
CA GLU A 85 -19.78 10.77 -1.68
C GLU A 85 -19.69 11.93 -0.68
N ARG A 86 -19.26 11.67 0.56
CA ARG A 86 -19.02 12.72 1.58
C ARG A 86 -18.06 13.80 1.05
N ARG A 87 -17.02 13.41 0.31
CA ARG A 87 -16.08 14.34 -0.30
C ARG A 87 -16.72 15.17 -1.42
N ARG A 88 -17.60 14.60 -2.23
CA ARG A 88 -18.36 15.33 -3.26
C ARG A 88 -19.34 16.32 -2.62
N GLU A 89 -20.03 15.91 -1.57
CA GLU A 89 -20.96 16.77 -0.83
C GLU A 89 -20.22 17.94 -0.16
N ALA A 90 -19.08 17.68 0.49
CA ALA A 90 -18.25 18.73 1.07
C ALA A 90 -17.75 19.73 0.03
N LYS A 91 -17.40 19.27 -1.19
CA LYS A 91 -17.06 20.17 -2.31
C LYS A 91 -18.26 21.01 -2.74
N ARG A 92 -19.46 20.42 -2.83
CA ARG A 92 -20.70 21.16 -3.17
C ARG A 92 -21.01 22.22 -2.13
N ARG A 93 -20.99 21.87 -0.83
CA ARG A 93 -21.20 22.84 0.26
C ARG A 93 -20.21 24.00 0.20
N LYS A 94 -18.92 23.72 -0.02
CA LYS A 94 -17.91 24.79 -0.18
C LYS A 94 -18.16 25.68 -1.41
N ALA A 95 -18.64 25.11 -2.52
CA ALA A 95 -18.99 25.88 -3.71
C ALA A 95 -20.21 26.77 -3.47
N GLU A 96 -21.22 26.26 -2.76
CA GLU A 96 -22.42 27.01 -2.39
C GLU A 96 -22.10 28.15 -1.41
N GLU A 97 -21.28 27.89 -0.39
CA GLU A 97 -20.82 28.92 0.55
C GLU A 97 -20.05 30.04 -0.17
N LYS A 98 -19.22 29.70 -1.16
CA LYS A 98 -18.54 30.67 -2.02
C LYS A 98 -19.52 31.51 -2.85
N ARG A 99 -20.57 30.89 -3.40
CA ARG A 99 -21.61 31.63 -4.14
C ARG A 99 -22.35 32.61 -3.24
N LYS A 100 -22.79 32.14 -2.06
CA LYS A 100 -23.45 32.99 -1.05
C LYS A 100 -22.57 34.18 -0.63
N LYS A 101 -21.28 33.95 -0.37
CA LYS A 101 -20.31 35.03 -0.06
C LYS A 101 -20.13 36.02 -1.20
N LYS A 102 -20.17 35.56 -2.45
CA LYS A 102 -20.08 36.42 -3.62
C LYS A 102 -21.32 37.31 -3.74
N GLU A 103 -22.51 36.71 -3.60
CA GLU A 103 -23.80 37.42 -3.64
C GLU A 103 -23.92 38.47 -2.53
N THR A 104 -23.47 38.18 -1.31
CA THR A 104 -23.45 39.18 -0.22
C THR A 104 -22.50 40.32 -0.55
N SER A 105 -21.30 40.04 -1.06
CA SER A 105 -20.35 41.11 -1.43
C SER A 105 -20.82 41.99 -2.58
N GLU A 106 -21.61 41.45 -3.51
CA GLU A 106 -22.20 42.24 -4.61
C GLU A 106 -23.35 43.11 -4.12
N LYS A 107 -24.14 42.64 -3.15
CA LYS A 107 -25.18 43.44 -2.49
C LYS A 107 -24.58 44.58 -1.67
N ASP A 108 -23.55 44.30 -0.88
CA ASP A 108 -22.88 45.31 -0.04
C ASP A 108 -22.31 46.45 -0.91
N LYS A 109 -21.66 46.11 -2.04
CA LYS A 109 -21.16 47.10 -3.02
C LYS A 109 -22.27 47.90 -3.69
N GLY A 110 -23.42 47.27 -3.95
CA GLY A 110 -24.58 47.94 -4.53
C GLY A 110 -25.26 48.92 -3.56
N GLU A 111 -25.26 48.63 -2.27
CA GLU A 111 -25.73 49.55 -1.23
C GLU A 111 -24.75 50.69 -0.98
N GLU A 112 -23.44 50.42 -0.96
CA GLU A 112 -22.40 51.43 -0.83
C GLU A 112 -22.45 52.45 -1.98
N GLY A 113 -22.55 51.98 -3.23
CA GLY A 113 -22.69 52.86 -4.40
C GLY A 113 -24.01 53.66 -4.43
N LYS A 114 -25.07 53.18 -3.77
CA LYS A 114 -26.30 53.96 -3.59
C LYS A 114 -26.12 55.06 -2.56
N ARG A 115 -25.47 54.78 -1.44
CA ARG A 115 -25.17 55.77 -0.39
C ARG A 115 -24.26 56.88 -0.93
N GLU A 116 -23.21 56.53 -1.68
CA GLU A 116 -22.32 57.50 -2.31
C GLU A 116 -23.07 58.41 -3.30
N ARG A 117 -24.04 57.86 -4.03
CA ARG A 117 -24.86 58.63 -4.97
C ARG A 117 -25.84 59.56 -4.27
N GLU A 118 -26.52 59.10 -3.23
CA GLU A 118 -27.38 59.93 -2.39
C GLU A 118 -26.58 61.06 -1.70
N GLU A 119 -25.38 60.76 -1.24
CA GLU A 119 -24.48 61.75 -0.62
C GLU A 119 -23.94 62.76 -1.64
N ALA A 120 -23.71 62.35 -2.89
CA ALA A 120 -23.34 63.25 -3.99
C ALA A 120 -24.51 64.15 -4.40
N GLU A 121 -25.73 63.61 -4.48
CA GLU A 121 -26.95 64.38 -4.78
C GLU A 121 -27.26 65.39 -3.64
N GLU A 122 -27.04 65.04 -2.38
CA GLU A 122 -27.17 65.97 -1.24
C GLU A 122 -26.09 67.08 -1.27
N LYS A 123 -24.87 66.75 -1.70
CA LYS A 123 -23.77 67.72 -1.87
C LYS A 123 -24.06 68.70 -3.01
N ASP A 124 -24.58 68.23 -4.14
CA ASP A 124 -25.01 69.09 -5.25
C ASP A 124 -26.17 70.01 -4.85
N GLU A 125 -27.16 69.53 -4.09
CA GLU A 125 -28.26 70.35 -3.59
C GLU A 125 -27.78 71.42 -2.58
N LYS A 126 -26.76 71.12 -1.77
CA LYS A 126 -26.10 72.09 -0.87
C LYS A 126 -25.25 73.12 -1.62
N VAL A 127 -24.61 72.74 -2.73
CA VAL A 127 -23.85 73.66 -3.59
C VAL A 127 -24.80 74.63 -4.30
N GLN A 128 -25.95 74.15 -4.78
CA GLN A 128 -26.97 75.01 -5.39
C GLN A 128 -27.61 76.00 -4.40
N ARG A 129 -27.67 75.68 -3.11
CA ARG A 129 -28.13 76.61 -2.06
C ARG A 129 -27.08 77.64 -1.60
N LYS A 130 -25.79 77.46 -1.94
CA LYS A 130 -24.71 78.37 -1.56
C LYS A 130 -24.11 79.18 -2.72
N GLY A 131 -24.50 78.92 -3.96
CA GLY A 131 -24.00 79.62 -5.14
C GLY A 131 -24.83 80.85 -5.49
N GLY A 132 -24.68 81.92 -4.70
CA GLY A 132 -25.09 83.27 -5.06
C GLY A 132 -24.05 84.26 -4.55
N GLU A 133 -22.91 84.36 -5.25
CA GLU A 133 -22.03 85.53 -5.36
C GLU A 133 -20.83 85.20 -6.27
N GLN A 134 -20.45 86.18 -7.09
CA GLN A 134 -19.49 86.12 -8.21
C GLN A 134 -18.02 86.15 -7.74
N GLU A 135 -17.08 85.67 -8.56
CA GLU A 135 -16.10 86.51 -9.28
C GLU A 135 -15.00 85.71 -10.02
N GLU A 136 -14.28 86.45 -10.85
CA GLU A 136 -13.47 86.14 -12.02
C GLU A 136 -12.09 85.47 -11.81
N GLU A 137 -11.61 84.96 -12.95
CA GLU A 137 -10.25 85.08 -13.52
C GLU A 137 -9.10 84.06 -13.24
N THR A 138 -8.56 83.63 -14.39
CA THR A 138 -7.17 83.30 -14.76
C THR A 138 -6.64 81.85 -14.72
N GLY A 139 -6.10 81.44 -15.88
CA GLY A 139 -4.84 80.69 -15.97
C GLY A 139 -4.88 79.22 -16.45
N GLU A 140 -4.48 79.00 -17.72
CA GLU A 140 -3.57 77.96 -18.29
C GLU A 140 -3.61 76.50 -17.77
N ALA A 141 -3.32 75.42 -18.52
CA ALA A 141 -3.25 75.02 -19.93
C ALA A 141 -2.97 73.49 -19.92
N GLU A 142 -3.21 72.80 -21.04
CA GLU A 142 -2.83 71.40 -21.38
C GLU A 142 -3.67 70.25 -20.74
N GLY A 143 -4.11 69.20 -21.44
CA GLY A 143 -3.93 68.80 -22.83
C GLY A 143 -4.82 67.58 -23.20
N LYS A 144 -5.29 67.61 -24.45
CA LYS A 144 -5.52 66.49 -25.40
C LYS A 144 -6.58 65.41 -25.09
N GLU A 145 -7.76 65.73 -25.62
CA GLU A 145 -8.50 65.05 -26.71
C GLU A 145 -8.75 63.52 -26.74
N LYS A 146 -10.01 63.25 -27.05
CA LYS A 146 -10.77 62.00 -27.17
C LYS A 146 -10.35 61.14 -28.37
N GLY A 147 -10.66 59.84 -28.28
CA GLY A 147 -10.72 58.98 -29.45
C GLY A 147 -11.43 57.66 -29.19
N MET A 148 -12.76 57.67 -29.33
CA MET A 148 -13.61 56.48 -29.36
C MET A 148 -13.56 55.86 -30.76
N ARG A 149 -13.45 54.52 -30.87
CA ARG A 149 -14.25 53.72 -31.82
C ARG A 149 -14.17 52.21 -31.56
N LYS A 150 -15.36 51.62 -31.69
CA LYS A 150 -15.80 50.22 -31.79
C LYS A 150 -15.10 49.52 -32.98
N ASN A 151 -15.09 48.21 -33.23
CA ASN A 151 -15.78 47.02 -32.71
C ASN A 151 -15.17 45.78 -33.41
N ASP A 152 -15.58 44.60 -32.96
CA ASP A 152 -15.71 43.32 -33.71
C ASP A 152 -14.47 42.45 -33.97
N GLY A 153 -14.65 41.14 -33.72
CA GLY A 153 -14.20 40.12 -34.65
C GLY A 153 -13.30 39.02 -34.10
N LEU A 154 -13.89 37.83 -33.95
CA LEU A 154 -13.27 36.53 -33.69
C LEU A 154 -12.02 36.21 -34.53
N LYS A 155 -11.05 35.50 -33.91
CA LYS A 155 -10.50 34.18 -34.30
C LYS A 155 -9.39 33.79 -33.31
N ASP A 156 -9.52 32.64 -32.66
CA ASP A 156 -8.76 31.42 -32.99
C ASP A 156 -7.25 31.67 -33.05
N ASP A 157 -6.58 31.52 -31.90
CA ASP A 157 -5.14 31.25 -31.85
C ASP A 157 -4.94 29.82 -31.37
N SER A 158 -4.83 28.96 -32.38
CA SER A 158 -4.24 27.63 -32.36
C SER A 158 -2.80 27.66 -31.83
N ASP A 159 -2.55 26.77 -30.87
CA ASP A 159 -1.46 25.78 -30.92
C ASP A 159 -0.08 26.30 -31.40
N GLU A 160 0.67 26.93 -30.49
CA GLU A 160 2.13 27.05 -30.65
C GLU A 160 2.78 25.68 -30.42
N ARG A 161 2.89 24.97 -31.54
CA ARG A 161 3.75 23.82 -31.79
C ARG A 161 5.21 24.18 -31.46
N VAL A 162 5.69 23.69 -30.32
CA VAL A 162 7.15 23.59 -30.08
C VAL A 162 7.71 22.64 -31.13
N GLU A 163 8.61 23.15 -31.97
CA GLU A 163 9.26 22.37 -33.02
C GLU A 163 10.02 21.18 -32.43
N GLU A 164 9.63 20.01 -32.89
CA GLU A 164 10.20 18.73 -32.54
C GLU A 164 11.43 18.48 -33.42
N GLY A 165 12.53 19.15 -33.06
CA GLY A 165 13.85 18.89 -33.63
C GLY A 165 14.38 17.53 -33.18
N ASP A 166 14.42 16.60 -34.13
CA ASP A 166 15.30 15.43 -34.24
C ASP A 166 15.41 14.51 -32.99
N ARG A 167 14.35 13.74 -32.73
CA ARG A 167 14.41 12.57 -31.83
C ARG A 167 15.06 11.41 -32.57
N GLY A 168 16.40 11.33 -32.48
CA GLY A 168 17.15 10.10 -32.72
C GLY A 168 16.58 8.90 -31.95
N PRO A 169 16.96 7.66 -32.29
CA PRO A 169 16.34 6.45 -31.74
C PRO A 169 16.34 6.51 -30.21
N ARG A 170 15.15 6.35 -29.62
CA ARG A 170 14.96 6.39 -28.16
C ARG A 170 16.01 5.47 -27.53
N PRO A 171 16.88 5.95 -26.63
CA PRO A 171 17.69 5.03 -25.86
C PRO A 171 16.69 4.17 -25.09
N THR A 172 16.71 2.86 -25.36
CA THR A 172 16.08 1.90 -24.47
C THR A 172 16.58 2.27 -23.07
N ARG A 173 15.67 2.58 -22.15
CA ARG A 173 16.07 2.82 -20.76
C ARG A 173 16.96 1.65 -20.39
N PRO A 174 18.23 1.86 -19.99
CA PRO A 174 19.04 0.74 -19.57
C PRO A 174 18.24 0.09 -18.46
N ARG A 175 17.96 -1.21 -18.62
CA ARG A 175 17.43 -1.99 -17.51
C ARG A 175 18.36 -1.71 -16.34
N PRO A 176 17.84 -1.33 -15.16
CA PRO A 176 18.69 -1.16 -14.01
C PRO A 176 19.52 -2.42 -13.84
N TYR A 177 20.85 -2.28 -13.81
CA TYR A 177 21.83 -3.36 -13.91
C TYR A 177 21.73 -4.43 -12.80
N TRP A 178 20.84 -4.24 -11.83
CA TRP A 178 20.49 -5.22 -10.81
C TRP A 178 19.37 -6.20 -11.23
N ILE A 179 18.94 -6.20 -12.51
CA ILE A 179 17.94 -7.15 -13.04
C ILE A 179 18.59 -8.32 -13.81
N ASP A 180 19.85 -8.21 -14.26
CA ASP A 180 20.48 -9.17 -15.20
C ASP A 180 21.66 -9.97 -14.60
N HIS A 181 21.76 -10.12 -13.29
CA HIS A 181 22.77 -10.97 -12.64
C HIS A 181 22.13 -12.16 -11.90
N HIS A 182 21.76 -13.18 -12.68
CA HIS A 182 21.75 -14.60 -12.30
C HIS A 182 22.93 -15.21 -13.08
N ASP A 183 23.93 -15.89 -12.55
CA ASP A 183 24.24 -16.45 -11.23
C ASP A 183 25.79 -16.44 -11.08
N ASP A 184 26.33 -16.95 -9.97
CA ASP A 184 27.76 -17.10 -9.60
C ASP A 184 28.41 -15.91 -8.87
N GLU A 185 27.82 -15.53 -7.74
CA GLU A 185 28.53 -15.41 -6.46
C GLU A 185 27.49 -15.12 -5.39
N MET A 186 27.47 -15.93 -4.33
CA MET A 186 26.61 -15.75 -3.16
C MET A 186 27.03 -14.45 -2.45
N GLU A 187 26.61 -13.29 -2.96
CA GLU A 187 26.69 -12.01 -2.25
C GLU A 187 25.87 -12.15 -0.95
N PRO A 188 26.31 -11.54 0.17
CA PRO A 188 25.86 -11.86 1.53
C PRO A 188 24.45 -11.33 1.83
N TYR A 189 23.45 -11.87 1.16
CA TYR A 189 22.06 -11.43 1.24
C TYR A 189 21.32 -12.08 2.41
N ALA A 190 21.54 -11.53 3.61
CA ALA A 190 20.46 -11.32 4.58
C ALA A 190 20.85 -10.27 5.62
N THR A 191 21.63 -9.24 5.26
CA THR A 191 21.73 -8.10 6.17
C THR A 191 20.34 -7.46 6.25
N ASN A 192 19.78 -7.37 7.45
CA ASN A 192 18.51 -6.68 7.68
C ASN A 192 18.61 -5.16 7.44
N ARG A 193 19.81 -4.69 7.07
CA ARG A 193 20.14 -3.30 6.83
C ARG A 193 19.89 -2.94 5.37
N LYS A 194 19.01 -1.96 5.16
CA LYS A 194 18.59 -1.53 3.82
C LYS A 194 18.13 -0.09 3.79
N GLN A 195 18.07 0.46 2.59
CA GLN A 195 17.45 1.75 2.32
C GLN A 195 16.05 1.55 1.76
N MET A 196 15.14 2.45 2.15
CA MET A 196 13.75 2.44 1.73
C MET A 196 13.51 3.51 0.66
N TYR A 197 13.62 3.12 -0.61
CA TYR A 197 13.46 4.04 -1.73
C TYR A 197 11.98 4.18 -2.11
N ALA A 198 11.37 5.30 -1.75
CA ALA A 198 10.02 5.64 -2.15
C ALA A 198 9.93 5.81 -3.67
N ARG A 199 8.85 5.32 -4.28
CA ARG A 199 8.54 5.49 -5.71
C ARG A 199 8.46 6.96 -6.13
N THR A 200 8.31 7.88 -5.19
CA THR A 200 8.37 9.33 -5.41
C THR A 200 9.78 9.88 -5.65
N GLY A 201 10.81 9.03 -5.54
CA GLY A 201 12.20 9.37 -5.87
C GLY A 201 13.03 9.81 -4.68
N PHE A 202 12.77 9.27 -3.48
CA PHE A 202 13.44 9.65 -2.24
C PHE A 202 13.73 8.41 -1.38
N ASN A 203 14.89 8.37 -0.72
CA ASN A 203 15.13 7.43 0.36
C ASN A 203 14.50 7.97 1.65
N LEU A 204 13.75 7.13 2.36
CA LEU A 204 13.24 7.45 3.71
C LEU A 204 14.43 7.63 4.66
N GLN A 205 14.41 8.69 5.46
CA GLN A 205 15.40 8.92 6.49
C GLN A 205 14.78 9.41 7.79
N ILE A 206 15.44 9.09 8.90
CA ILE A 206 15.07 9.50 10.26
C ILE A 206 16.22 10.35 10.79
N HIS A 207 15.93 11.58 11.18
CA HIS A 207 16.94 12.48 11.75
C HIS A 207 17.06 12.32 13.27
N PRO A 208 18.18 12.75 13.86
CA PRO A 208 18.37 12.76 15.31
C PRO A 208 17.32 13.59 16.08
N ASP A 209 16.71 14.58 15.42
CA ASP A 209 15.60 15.38 15.98
C ASP A 209 14.25 14.66 15.98
N GLY A 210 14.21 13.38 15.54
CA GLY A 210 13.00 12.59 15.40
C GLY A 210 12.17 12.93 14.16
N SER A 211 12.63 13.82 13.28
CA SER A 211 11.92 14.12 12.04
C SER A 211 12.12 13.02 10.99
N VAL A 212 11.02 12.64 10.33
CA VAL A 212 11.03 11.66 9.25
C VAL A 212 10.73 12.36 7.93
N ARG A 213 11.65 12.22 6.96
CA ARG A 213 11.50 12.82 5.62
C ARG A 213 12.21 11.96 4.58
N GLY A 214 12.06 12.33 3.31
CA GLY A 214 12.77 11.73 2.19
C GLY A 214 13.99 12.57 1.78
N THR A 215 15.07 11.90 1.41
CA THR A 215 16.27 12.51 0.81
C THR A 215 16.57 11.97 -0.59
N ARG A 216 17.26 12.77 -1.40
CA ARG A 216 17.88 12.33 -2.67
C ARG A 216 19.38 12.17 -2.56
N GLU A 217 19.94 12.55 -1.42
CA GLU A 217 21.36 12.46 -1.16
C GLU A 217 21.79 10.99 -1.29
N PRO A 218 22.77 10.70 -2.15
CA PRO A 218 23.34 9.38 -2.23
C PRO A 218 24.04 9.08 -0.89
N TYR A 219 23.81 7.89 -0.33
CA TYR A 219 24.50 7.41 0.87
C TYR A 219 24.26 8.21 2.17
N SER A 220 23.13 8.92 2.31
CA SER A 220 22.76 9.54 3.60
C SER A 220 22.78 8.50 4.73
N PRO A 221 23.56 8.72 5.81
CA PRO A 221 23.64 7.77 6.94
C PRO A 221 22.30 7.65 7.67
N PHE A 222 21.47 8.70 7.61
CA PHE A 222 20.13 8.73 8.20
C PHE A 222 19.11 7.94 7.40
N ALA A 223 19.44 7.54 6.16
CA ALA A 223 18.57 6.76 5.28
C ALA A 223 18.81 5.24 5.35
N VAL A 224 19.77 4.82 6.18
CA VAL A 224 20.09 3.41 6.41
C VAL A 224 19.25 2.89 7.59
N LEU A 225 18.47 1.85 7.34
CA LEU A 225 17.51 1.29 8.28
C LEU A 225 17.79 -0.19 8.55
N ASP A 226 17.83 -0.57 9.82
CA ASP A 226 17.85 -1.94 10.29
C ASP A 226 16.41 -2.44 10.47
N PHE A 227 16.06 -3.50 9.76
CA PHE A 227 14.75 -4.13 9.84
C PHE A 227 14.73 -5.23 10.90
N THR A 228 13.64 -5.32 11.64
CA THR A 228 13.44 -6.40 12.62
C THR A 228 12.06 -6.96 12.43
N ALA A 229 11.95 -8.25 12.18
CA ALA A 229 10.66 -8.94 12.11
C ALA A 229 10.13 -9.11 13.54
N VAL A 230 8.93 -8.58 13.80
CA VAL A 230 8.24 -8.71 15.10
C VAL A 230 7.28 -9.90 15.08
N ALA A 231 6.62 -10.10 13.95
CA ALA A 231 5.74 -11.23 13.67
C ALA A 231 5.70 -11.50 12.16
N VAL A 232 4.97 -12.53 11.74
CA VAL A 232 4.80 -12.85 10.31
C VAL A 232 4.17 -11.66 9.59
N GLY A 233 4.92 -11.05 8.67
CA GLY A 233 4.48 -9.86 7.91
C GLY A 233 4.46 -8.57 8.70
N GLU A 234 5.03 -8.53 9.92
CA GLU A 234 5.14 -7.33 10.74
C GLU A 234 6.61 -6.99 11.01
N VAL A 235 6.97 -5.73 10.78
CA VAL A 235 8.35 -5.26 10.90
C VAL A 235 8.45 -3.98 11.70
N GLN A 236 9.59 -3.82 12.36
CA GLN A 236 10.11 -2.56 12.86
C GLN A 236 11.26 -2.09 11.96
N MET A 237 11.41 -0.78 11.86
CA MET A 237 12.44 -0.11 11.06
C MET A 237 13.19 0.87 11.95
N LYS A 238 14.44 0.55 12.29
CA LYS A 238 15.30 1.36 13.16
C LYS A 238 16.34 2.09 12.31
N GLY A 239 16.53 3.38 12.50
CA GLY A 239 17.62 4.13 11.87
C GLY A 239 18.97 3.69 12.42
N ALA A 240 19.86 3.21 11.55
CA ALA A 240 21.18 2.73 11.96
C ALA A 240 22.01 3.82 12.65
N ALA A 241 21.95 5.06 12.14
CA ALA A 241 22.69 6.19 12.69
C ALA A 241 22.01 6.82 13.93
N THR A 242 20.67 6.82 14.00
CA THR A 242 19.93 7.55 15.05
C THR A 242 19.45 6.67 16.19
N ASN A 243 19.43 5.35 16.00
CA ASN A 243 18.79 4.38 16.87
C ASN A 243 17.29 4.61 17.11
N LEU A 244 16.62 5.45 16.31
CA LEU A 244 15.20 5.72 16.41
C LEU A 244 14.40 4.80 15.48
N TYR A 245 13.23 4.38 15.92
CA TYR A 245 12.26 3.60 15.15
C TYR A 245 11.34 4.52 14.35
N VAL A 246 11.05 4.19 13.09
CA VAL A 246 10.00 4.89 12.34
C VAL A 246 8.65 4.59 12.98
N ALA A 247 7.99 5.61 13.49
CA ALA A 247 6.68 5.49 14.12
C ALA A 247 5.64 6.41 13.48
N MET A 248 4.37 6.14 13.73
CA MET A 248 3.26 7.02 13.37
C MET A 248 2.47 7.42 14.61
N ASN A 249 2.20 8.72 14.78
CA ASN A 249 1.41 9.21 15.91
C ASN A 249 -0.10 9.25 15.60
N ARG A 250 -0.93 9.62 16.60
CA ARG A 250 -2.40 9.68 16.49
C ARG A 250 -2.92 10.65 15.43
N SER A 251 -2.12 11.65 15.07
CA SER A 251 -2.45 12.57 13.98
C SER A 251 -2.13 11.95 12.61
N GLY A 252 -1.34 10.89 12.55
CA GLY A 252 -0.84 10.28 11.33
C GLY A 252 0.49 10.87 10.86
N LEU A 253 1.18 11.67 11.68
CA LEU A 253 2.52 12.16 11.35
C LEU A 253 3.54 11.04 11.59
N LEU A 254 4.49 10.88 10.66
CA LEU A 254 5.67 10.04 10.88
C LEU A 254 6.67 10.77 11.75
N TYR A 255 7.27 10.06 12.70
CA TYR A 255 8.29 10.56 13.61
C TYR A 255 9.23 9.44 14.04
N GLY A 256 10.38 9.78 14.62
CA GLY A 256 11.32 8.85 15.23
C GLY A 256 10.95 8.59 16.68
N GLU A 257 10.80 7.32 17.05
CA GLU A 257 10.49 6.87 18.40
C GLU A 257 11.69 6.16 19.02
N SER A 258 11.96 6.41 20.29
CA SER A 258 13.07 5.76 21.02
C SER A 258 12.65 4.43 21.63
N ASP A 259 11.39 4.29 22.02
CA ASP A 259 10.85 3.10 22.65
C ASP A 259 10.40 2.05 21.59
N PRO A 260 11.06 0.88 21.51
CA PRO A 260 10.64 -0.19 20.59
C PRO A 260 9.32 -0.84 20.98
N THR A 261 8.81 -0.65 22.20
CA THR A 261 7.56 -1.27 22.66
C THR A 261 6.32 -0.49 22.21
N GLU A 262 6.49 0.76 21.76
CA GLU A 262 5.38 1.58 21.27
C GLU A 262 4.79 0.97 20.00
N GLU A 263 3.49 0.63 20.03
CA GLU A 263 2.77 0.01 18.91
C GLU A 263 2.85 0.83 17.62
N GLY A 264 3.02 2.15 17.73
CA GLY A 264 3.20 3.06 16.61
C GLY A 264 4.43 2.75 15.74
N THR A 265 5.39 1.97 16.25
CA THR A 265 6.63 1.55 15.57
C THR A 265 6.46 0.32 14.68
N ILE A 266 5.35 -0.42 14.82
CA ILE A 266 5.13 -1.70 14.13
C ILE A 266 4.36 -1.47 12.83
N TRP A 267 4.88 -2.07 11.75
CA TRP A 267 4.34 -1.93 10.40
C TRP A 267 3.99 -3.29 9.81
N ILE A 268 2.78 -3.42 9.29
CA ILE A 268 2.35 -4.56 8.50
C ILE A 268 2.87 -4.38 7.08
N GLU A 269 3.82 -5.22 6.69
CA GLU A 269 4.44 -5.24 5.37
C GLU A 269 3.56 -6.00 4.38
N ARG A 270 3.29 -5.39 3.22
CA ARG A 270 2.55 -6.03 2.12
C ARG A 270 3.19 -5.71 0.78
N GLY A 271 3.36 -6.76 -0.03
CA GLY A 271 3.73 -6.65 -1.44
C GLY A 271 2.63 -6.01 -2.29
N HIS A 272 3.02 -5.12 -3.18
CA HIS A 272 2.19 -4.45 -4.18
C HIS A 272 2.93 -4.49 -5.54
N GLY A 273 2.90 -5.66 -6.18
CA GLY A 273 3.73 -5.93 -7.37
C GLY A 273 5.20 -5.87 -7.02
N LEU A 274 5.98 -5.07 -7.74
CA LEU A 274 7.42 -4.89 -7.48
C LEU A 274 7.74 -4.00 -6.26
N TYR A 275 6.73 -3.38 -5.63
CA TYR A 275 6.91 -2.45 -4.52
C TYR A 275 6.37 -3.03 -3.23
N MET A 276 6.91 -2.59 -2.10
CA MET A 276 6.38 -2.86 -0.77
C MET A 276 5.56 -1.68 -0.26
N THR A 277 4.62 -1.98 0.62
CA THR A 277 3.78 -1.01 1.33
C THR A 277 3.79 -1.34 2.83
N TYR A 278 3.69 -0.31 3.67
CA TYR A 278 3.75 -0.44 5.13
C TYR A 278 2.51 0.21 5.72
N LEU A 279 1.62 -0.62 6.26
CA LEU A 279 0.44 -0.17 6.99
C LEU A 279 0.79 -0.08 8.47
N SER A 280 0.47 1.03 9.13
CA SER A 280 0.70 1.13 10.58
C SER A 280 -0.18 0.11 11.30
N LYS A 281 0.41 -0.74 12.15
CA LYS A 281 -0.34 -1.74 12.91
C LYS A 281 -1.39 -1.07 13.82
N LYS A 282 -0.95 -0.07 14.59
CA LYS A 282 -1.80 0.72 15.50
C LYS A 282 -2.99 1.41 14.81
N TYR A 283 -2.79 1.87 13.57
CA TYR A 283 -3.84 2.57 12.80
C TYR A 283 -4.32 1.78 11.58
N ALA A 284 -4.20 0.45 11.61
CA ALA A 284 -4.62 -0.42 10.52
C ALA A 284 -6.12 -0.26 10.20
N HIS A 285 -6.94 -0.12 11.25
CA HIS A 285 -8.37 0.16 11.15
C HIS A 285 -8.71 1.46 10.41
N ARG A 286 -7.75 2.38 10.24
CA ARG A 286 -7.92 3.64 9.47
C ARG A 286 -7.31 3.58 8.08
N GLY A 287 -6.67 2.47 7.71
CA GLY A 287 -5.95 2.32 6.46
C GLY A 287 -4.76 3.27 6.32
N TRP A 288 -4.05 3.59 7.40
CA TRP A 288 -2.94 4.55 7.38
C TRP A 288 -1.60 3.91 7.02
N TYR A 289 -1.03 4.37 5.91
CA TYR A 289 0.24 3.88 5.39
C TYR A 289 1.39 4.85 5.67
N MET A 290 2.60 4.29 5.75
CA MET A 290 3.81 5.06 5.57
C MET A 290 3.85 5.66 4.17
N ALA A 291 4.21 6.94 4.05
CA ALA A 291 4.30 7.57 2.74
C ALA A 291 5.23 8.79 2.69
N ILE A 292 5.91 8.94 1.55
CA ILE A 292 6.71 10.11 1.20
C ILE A 292 6.11 10.82 -0.01
N LYS A 293 5.84 12.12 0.11
CA LYS A 293 5.30 12.96 -0.98
C LYS A 293 6.36 13.15 -2.07
N LYS A 294 5.92 13.60 -3.26
CA LYS A 294 6.84 14.07 -4.33
C LYS A 294 7.72 15.25 -3.90
N SER A 295 7.33 15.98 -2.86
CA SER A 295 8.12 17.06 -2.26
C SER A 295 9.17 16.58 -1.27
N GLY A 296 9.38 15.27 -1.10
CA GLY A 296 10.27 14.68 -0.09
C GLY A 296 9.72 14.68 1.34
N LYS A 297 8.72 15.49 1.67
CA LYS A 297 8.10 15.51 3.00
C LYS A 297 7.31 14.23 3.28
N ALA A 298 7.29 13.78 4.54
CA ALA A 298 6.39 12.73 4.98
C ALA A 298 4.92 13.11 4.73
N LYS A 299 4.11 12.13 4.37
CA LYS A 299 2.67 12.28 4.17
C LYS A 299 1.93 11.79 5.39
N LYS A 300 0.96 12.59 5.84
CA LYS A 300 0.10 12.24 6.96
C LYS A 300 -0.72 10.99 6.64
N GLY A 301 -0.78 10.02 7.55
CA GLY A 301 -1.50 8.76 7.41
C GLY A 301 -2.95 8.95 6.99
N SER A 302 -3.63 9.95 7.56
CA SER A 302 -5.01 10.34 7.20
C SER A 302 -5.20 10.82 5.76
N MET A 303 -4.12 11.07 5.02
CA MET A 303 -4.15 11.44 3.60
C MET A 303 -3.68 10.30 2.68
N THR A 304 -3.35 9.14 3.24
CA THR A 304 -2.95 7.95 2.49
C THR A 304 -4.17 7.14 2.08
N TRP A 305 -4.06 6.42 0.96
CA TRP A 305 -5.06 5.46 0.51
C TRP A 305 -4.38 4.43 -0.40
N TRP A 306 -5.01 3.27 -0.56
CA TRP A 306 -4.50 2.15 -1.39
C TRP A 306 -4.20 2.58 -2.84
N ARG A 307 -3.13 2.05 -3.46
CA ARG A 307 -2.65 2.37 -4.84
C ARG A 307 -1.93 3.71 -5.02
N GLN A 308 -1.79 4.55 -3.99
CA GLN A 308 -0.97 5.76 -4.12
C GLN A 308 0.48 5.42 -4.44
N LYS A 309 1.12 6.19 -5.33
CA LYS A 309 2.58 6.08 -5.54
C LYS A 309 3.39 6.47 -4.29
N ALA A 310 2.82 7.31 -3.42
CA ALA A 310 3.50 7.80 -2.22
C ALA A 310 3.71 6.72 -1.14
N ILE A 311 2.92 5.64 -1.16
CA ILE A 311 2.99 4.55 -0.17
C ILE A 311 3.87 3.37 -0.63
N GLN A 312 4.45 3.47 -1.83
CA GLN A 312 5.17 2.38 -2.49
C GLN A 312 6.67 2.58 -2.35
N PHE A 313 7.35 1.56 -1.84
CA PHE A 313 8.78 1.57 -1.57
C PHE A 313 9.48 0.39 -2.26
N LEU A 314 10.76 0.56 -2.55
CA LEU A 314 11.68 -0.50 -2.94
C LEU A 314 12.74 -0.65 -1.86
N HIS A 315 13.06 -1.90 -1.50
CA HIS A 315 14.25 -2.19 -0.71
C HIS A 315 15.47 -2.02 -1.60
N ARG A 316 16.46 -1.29 -1.10
CA ARG A 316 17.78 -1.20 -1.73
C ARG A 316 18.84 -1.63 -0.73
N PRO A 317 19.87 -2.37 -1.16
CA PRO A 317 21.04 -2.60 -0.33
C PRO A 317 21.61 -1.26 0.14
N SER A 318 21.95 -1.14 1.43
CA SER A 318 22.82 -0.07 1.88
C SER A 318 24.24 -0.45 1.47
N ARG A 319 24.79 0.21 0.45
CA ARG A 319 26.23 0.09 0.18
C ARG A 319 26.95 0.79 1.34
N GLU A 320 27.54 0.01 2.22
CA GLU A 320 28.52 0.50 3.20
C GLU A 320 29.84 0.74 2.42
N HIS A 321 30.54 1.83 2.74
CA HIS A 321 31.84 2.16 2.17
C HIS A 321 32.95 1.78 3.15
#